data_AF-A0A351MLQ8-F1
#
_entry.id   AF-A0A351MLQ8-F1
#
_cell.length_a   1.000
_cell.length_b   1.000
_cell.length_c   1.000
_cell.angle_alpha   90.00
_cell.angle_beta   90.00
_cell.angle_gamma   90.00
#
_symmetry.space_group_name_H-M   'P 1'
#
loop_
_entity.id
_entity.type
_entity.pdbx_description
1 polymer ?
#
loop_
_entity_poly.entity_id
_entity_poly.type
_entity_poly.pdbx_seq_one_letter_code
_entity_poly.pdbx_strand_id
1 'polypeptide(L)'
;QRLGLGVTRSLGGGGVAGLEARLRETRPGDDLLGTALARLRQASGGEVLPPGDAPTDDLPPALSRAMGLLLAAVETTLDWRQRAFEQAPGGSLGGAVLDLRRFALPGDEGPGPQTFVHQRRLDWLAAGLDIRALHAGAVDLCLVFDAVRADLQPVAGFQTRRWDTPLGAVILAGDGDDTHLGDPPLLLVDLGGADTYQGGAAALEDRFPVSIVIDVAGADTYQATSGLGAAIGGVALQIDLAGDDIYEATDVAQGCGIGGVGLLYDAAGDDRYTAGVHAQGAGAYGYGLLIDGAGSDTYVANKRAQGFGYTLGAGLLLDAGTGTDSYTAGPAPDSDAVLSRDPDAVALAQGCGFGRRGDGTDGHSTAGGLGWLVDGGGNDSYTASSLAQGVGYAFGLGFLTDAGGNDTYRG
;
A
#
# COMPACT_ATOMS: atom_id res chain seq x y z
N GLN A 1 -19.41 21.20 3.48
CA GLN A 1 -19.05 20.51 2.22
C GLN A 1 -18.00 21.32 1.49
N ARG A 2 -16.77 20.80 1.35
CA ARG A 2 -15.71 21.35 0.49
C ARG A 2 -15.57 20.45 -0.75
N LEU A 3 -16.56 20.53 -1.65
CA LEU A 3 -16.48 19.90 -2.98
C LEU A 3 -15.72 20.86 -3.92
N GLY A 4 -14.76 20.34 -4.69
CA GLY A 4 -14.03 21.12 -5.70
C GLY A 4 -12.75 21.83 -5.26
N LEU A 5 -12.22 21.56 -4.07
CA LEU A 5 -10.86 22.01 -3.71
C LEU A 5 -9.86 20.92 -4.11
N GLY A 6 -9.03 21.22 -5.11
CA GLY A 6 -7.84 20.45 -5.44
C GLY A 6 -6.64 20.95 -4.63
N VAL A 7 -5.72 20.05 -4.30
CA VAL A 7 -4.42 20.43 -3.73
C VAL A 7 -3.50 20.78 -4.89
N THR A 8 -3.07 22.04 -5.00
CA THR A 8 -2.01 22.43 -5.93
C THR A 8 -0.72 21.73 -5.50
N ARG A 9 -0.16 20.89 -6.35
CA ARG A 9 0.98 20.02 -6.00
C ARG A 9 2.30 20.79 -5.95
N SER A 10 3.15 20.45 -4.98
CA SER A 10 4.53 20.94 -4.92
C SER A 10 5.45 20.26 -5.95
N LEU A 11 5.17 19.00 -6.33
CA LEU A 11 6.04 18.23 -7.24
C LEU A 11 5.55 18.08 -8.69
N GLY A 12 4.41 18.67 -9.07
CA GLY A 12 3.95 18.65 -10.46
C GLY A 12 4.77 19.57 -11.38
N GLY A 13 4.96 19.19 -12.65
CA GLY A 13 5.50 20.09 -13.69
C GLY A 13 6.95 20.55 -13.50
N GLY A 14 7.85 19.65 -13.08
CA GLY A 14 9.28 19.93 -12.87
C GLY A 14 9.73 19.92 -11.40
N GLY A 15 8.85 19.55 -10.46
CA GLY A 15 9.17 19.63 -9.04
C GLY A 15 10.20 18.61 -8.53
N VAL A 16 10.42 17.48 -9.21
CA VAL A 16 11.53 16.56 -8.88
C VAL A 16 12.89 17.25 -9.00
N ALA A 17 13.09 18.06 -10.04
CA ALA A 17 14.31 18.88 -10.18
C ALA A 17 14.45 19.91 -9.04
N GLY A 18 13.34 20.44 -8.54
CA GLY A 18 13.34 21.30 -7.35
C GLY A 18 13.70 20.55 -6.07
N LEU A 19 13.27 19.30 -5.92
CA LEU A 19 13.65 18.44 -4.80
C LEU A 19 15.15 18.13 -4.82
N GLU A 20 15.68 17.79 -5.99
CA GLU A 20 17.12 17.54 -6.16
C GLU A 20 17.96 18.78 -5.87
N ALA A 21 17.56 19.94 -6.39
CA ALA A 21 18.23 21.22 -6.12
C ALA A 21 18.29 21.53 -4.61
N ARG A 22 17.19 21.32 -3.87
CA ARG A 22 17.14 21.51 -2.41
C ARG A 22 18.12 20.60 -1.65
N LEU A 23 18.31 19.36 -2.08
CA LEU A 23 19.31 18.47 -1.49
C LEU A 23 20.72 19.02 -1.74
N ARG A 24 21.04 19.38 -2.99
CA ARG A 24 22.36 19.91 -3.37
C ARG A 24 22.69 21.25 -2.70
N GLU A 25 21.70 22.09 -2.40
CA GLU A 25 21.87 23.32 -1.60
C GLU A 25 22.26 23.03 -0.15
N THR A 26 21.77 21.93 0.43
CA THR A 26 22.03 21.57 1.83
C THR A 26 23.48 21.12 2.03
N ARG A 27 23.97 20.28 1.13
CA ARG A 27 25.37 19.83 1.09
C ARG A 27 25.81 19.71 -0.38
N PRO A 28 26.74 20.56 -0.86
CA PRO A 28 27.23 20.47 -2.23
C PRO A 28 27.96 19.14 -2.47
N GLY A 29 27.55 18.40 -3.50
CA GLY A 29 28.14 17.10 -3.87
C GLY A 29 27.14 16.19 -4.57
N ASP A 30 27.58 14.96 -4.85
CA ASP A 30 26.76 13.90 -5.45
C ASP A 30 26.24 12.87 -4.41
N ASP A 31 26.61 13.03 -3.14
CA ASP A 31 26.10 12.23 -2.02
C ASP A 31 24.71 12.74 -1.56
N LEU A 32 23.71 12.48 -2.39
CA LEU A 32 22.33 12.87 -2.13
C LEU A 32 21.69 12.01 -1.03
N LEU A 33 22.05 10.73 -0.93
CA LEU A 33 21.61 9.84 0.15
C LEU A 33 22.09 10.32 1.53
N GLY A 34 23.40 10.54 1.69
CA GLY A 34 23.95 11.01 2.96
C GLY A 34 23.36 12.35 3.39
N THR A 35 23.06 13.23 2.42
CA THR A 35 22.36 14.49 2.68
C THR A 35 20.92 14.29 3.17
N ALA A 36 20.16 13.38 2.55
CA ALA A 36 18.79 13.08 2.97
C ALA A 36 18.73 12.40 4.35
N LEU A 37 19.62 11.43 4.61
CA LEU A 37 19.74 10.77 5.91
C LEU A 37 20.05 11.76 7.05
N ALA A 38 20.96 12.71 6.79
CA ALA A 38 21.29 13.75 7.76
C ALA A 38 20.07 14.62 8.11
N ARG A 39 19.28 15.01 7.10
CA ARG A 39 18.07 15.82 7.30
C ARG A 39 16.98 15.08 8.08
N LEU A 40 16.71 13.81 7.74
CA LEU A 40 15.74 12.97 8.46
C LEU A 40 16.07 12.84 9.95
N ARG A 41 17.36 12.65 10.28
CA ARG A 41 17.84 12.55 11.66
C ARG A 41 17.73 13.87 12.41
N GLN A 42 18.07 14.98 11.74
CA GLN A 42 17.93 16.32 12.32
C GLN A 42 16.46 16.65 12.61
N ALA A 43 15.54 16.33 11.69
CA ALA A 43 14.11 16.53 11.88
C ALA A 43 13.55 15.72 13.06
N SER A 44 14.16 14.57 13.36
CA SER A 44 13.78 13.66 14.44
C SER A 44 14.46 13.94 15.78
N GLY A 45 15.26 15.01 15.88
CA GLY A 45 15.97 15.41 17.11
C GLY A 45 17.14 14.50 17.52
N GLY A 46 17.64 13.66 16.61
CA GLY A 46 18.79 12.78 16.85
C GLY A 46 20.16 13.47 16.65
N GLU A 47 21.21 12.93 17.28
CA GLU A 47 22.60 13.30 16.98
C GLU A 47 23.02 12.89 15.54
N VAL A 48 24.07 13.52 15.02
CA VAL A 48 24.73 13.19 13.75
C VAL A 48 25.35 11.78 13.84
N LEU A 49 24.89 10.87 12.96
CA LEU A 49 25.41 9.51 12.71
C LEU A 49 25.59 8.63 13.96
N PRO A 50 24.67 7.68 14.25
CA PRO A 50 24.98 6.66 15.24
C PRO A 50 26.25 5.90 14.82
N PRO A 51 27.15 5.53 15.75
CA PRO A 51 28.34 4.76 15.42
C PRO A 51 27.95 3.40 14.81
N GLY A 52 28.28 3.18 13.54
CA GLY A 52 28.01 1.91 12.84
C GLY A 52 27.40 2.01 11.45
N ASP A 53 26.99 3.21 11.00
CA ASP A 53 26.43 3.42 9.66
C ASP A 53 27.41 3.05 8.54
N ALA A 54 26.89 2.45 7.47
CA ALA A 54 27.64 2.22 6.25
C ALA A 54 28.01 3.55 5.55
N PRO A 55 29.13 3.63 4.83
CA PRO A 55 29.46 4.81 4.03
C PRO A 55 28.42 5.03 2.92
N THR A 56 28.24 6.29 2.52
CA THR A 56 27.30 6.74 1.48
C THR A 56 28.00 7.46 0.33
N ASP A 57 29.22 7.94 0.58
CA ASP A 57 30.04 8.75 -0.34
C ASP A 57 30.71 7.93 -1.45
N ASP A 58 30.73 6.61 -1.32
CA ASP A 58 31.27 5.66 -2.30
C ASP A 58 30.18 4.94 -3.13
N LEU A 59 28.90 5.29 -2.93
CA LEU A 59 27.82 4.73 -3.73
C LEU A 59 27.90 5.22 -5.19
N PRO A 60 27.48 4.39 -6.17
CA PRO A 60 27.25 4.87 -7.53
C PRO A 60 26.34 6.12 -7.53
N PRO A 61 26.70 7.19 -8.27
CA PRO A 61 25.95 8.45 -8.23
C PRO A 61 24.46 8.31 -8.55
N ALA A 62 24.09 7.39 -9.45
CA ALA A 62 22.71 7.08 -9.79
C ALA A 62 21.93 6.52 -8.58
N LEU A 63 22.49 5.53 -7.88
CA LEU A 63 21.87 4.96 -6.68
C LEU A 63 21.79 5.98 -5.53
N SER A 64 22.84 6.78 -5.32
CA SER A 64 22.81 7.85 -4.32
C SER A 64 21.71 8.88 -4.63
N ARG A 65 21.54 9.25 -5.91
CA ARG A 65 20.46 10.11 -6.38
C ARG A 65 19.09 9.49 -6.13
N ALA A 66 18.86 8.25 -6.55
CA ALA A 66 17.58 7.59 -6.41
C ALA A 66 17.14 7.48 -4.94
N MET A 67 18.02 6.94 -4.09
CA MET A 67 17.78 6.80 -2.66
C MET A 67 17.56 8.15 -1.98
N GLY A 68 18.40 9.14 -2.30
CA GLY A 68 18.29 10.49 -1.73
C GLY A 68 16.97 11.19 -2.07
N LEU A 69 16.51 11.08 -3.33
CA LEU A 69 15.25 11.68 -3.75
C LEU A 69 14.03 10.97 -3.15
N LEU A 70 14.03 9.63 -3.07
CA LEU A 70 12.97 8.87 -2.41
C LEU A 70 12.83 9.28 -0.94
N LEU A 71 13.94 9.38 -0.19
CA LEU A 71 13.91 9.86 1.20
C LEU A 71 13.47 11.31 1.34
N ALA A 72 13.84 12.19 0.40
CA ALA A 72 13.38 13.57 0.42
C ALA A 72 11.87 13.68 0.15
N ALA A 73 11.28 12.75 -0.61
CA ALA A 73 9.84 12.65 -0.82
C ALA A 73 9.10 12.07 0.39
N VAL A 74 9.76 11.22 1.18
CA VAL A 74 9.24 10.78 2.49
C VAL A 74 9.04 11.99 3.42
N GLU A 75 10.00 12.93 3.51
CA GLU A 75 9.84 14.16 4.32
C GLU A 75 8.56 14.91 3.95
N THR A 76 8.33 15.12 2.64
CA THR A 76 7.12 15.80 2.17
C THR A 76 5.84 15.01 2.45
N THR A 77 5.91 13.67 2.44
CA THR A 77 4.78 12.79 2.74
C THR A 77 4.39 12.87 4.21
N LEU A 78 5.35 13.02 5.13
CA LEU A 78 5.08 13.19 6.55
C LEU A 78 4.35 14.52 6.84
N ASP A 79 4.74 15.60 6.17
CA ASP A 79 4.03 16.88 6.25
C ASP A 79 2.58 16.75 5.76
N TRP A 80 2.37 16.05 4.65
CA TRP A 80 1.04 15.76 4.12
C TRP A 80 0.20 14.90 5.06
N ARG A 81 0.81 13.89 5.67
CA ARG A 81 0.16 13.05 6.68
C ARG A 81 -0.26 13.88 7.89
N GLN A 82 0.60 14.75 8.40
CA GLN A 82 0.24 15.62 9.53
C GLN A 82 -0.95 16.51 9.19
N ARG A 83 -0.99 17.09 7.99
CA ARG A 83 -2.14 17.88 7.51
C ARG A 83 -3.41 17.04 7.38
N ALA A 84 -3.31 15.80 6.90
CA ALA A 84 -4.46 14.91 6.71
C ALA A 84 -5.23 14.67 8.02
N PHE A 85 -4.53 14.64 9.15
CA PHE A 85 -5.10 14.38 10.47
C PHE A 85 -5.25 15.63 11.35
N GLU A 86 -4.87 16.82 10.87
CA GLU A 86 -4.88 18.06 11.68
C GLU A 86 -6.27 18.39 12.25
N GLN A 87 -7.32 18.06 11.52
CA GLN A 87 -8.71 18.31 11.90
C GLN A 87 -9.44 17.04 12.40
N ALA A 88 -8.75 15.90 12.51
CA ALA A 88 -9.33 14.67 13.01
C ALA A 88 -9.73 14.84 14.49
N PRO A 89 -11.03 14.72 14.84
CA PRO A 89 -11.48 14.89 16.22
C PRO A 89 -11.04 13.72 17.12
N GLY A 90 -10.73 14.01 18.39
CA GLY A 90 -10.69 12.98 19.44
C GLY A 90 -9.33 12.55 19.99
N GLY A 91 -8.21 13.18 19.65
CA GLY A 91 -6.93 12.86 20.30
C GLY A 91 -5.68 13.23 19.50
N SER A 92 -4.57 12.55 19.79
CA SER A 92 -3.35 12.59 19.00
C SER A 92 -3.49 11.73 17.73
N LEU A 93 -2.60 11.96 16.75
CA LEU A 93 -2.48 11.17 15.52
C LEU A 93 -2.46 9.65 15.80
N GLY A 94 -1.67 9.21 16.78
CA GLY A 94 -1.63 7.81 17.20
C GLY A 94 -2.97 7.25 17.71
N GLY A 95 -3.82 8.09 18.32
CA GLY A 95 -5.18 7.67 18.72
C GLY A 95 -6.09 7.40 17.52
N ALA A 96 -6.02 8.25 16.49
CA ALA A 96 -6.77 8.06 15.26
C ALA A 96 -6.32 6.79 14.51
N VAL A 97 -5.01 6.55 14.40
CA VAL A 97 -4.45 5.33 13.81
C VAL A 97 -4.91 4.08 14.58
N LEU A 98 -4.94 4.15 15.91
CA LEU A 98 -5.41 3.03 16.74
C LEU A 98 -6.89 2.70 16.50
N ASP A 99 -7.76 3.71 16.37
CA ASP A 99 -9.17 3.50 16.05
C ASP A 99 -9.34 2.88 14.65
N LEU A 100 -8.55 3.29 13.64
CA LEU A 100 -8.54 2.65 12.31
C LEU A 100 -8.02 1.21 12.37
N ARG A 101 -6.98 0.94 13.16
CA ARG A 101 -6.41 -0.40 13.32
C ARG A 101 -7.39 -1.38 13.97
N ARG A 102 -8.18 -0.90 14.94
CA ARG A 102 -9.27 -1.69 15.54
C ARG A 102 -10.39 -1.99 14.54
N PHE A 103 -10.59 -1.14 13.53
CA PHE A 103 -11.52 -1.43 12.43
C PHE A 103 -10.94 -2.48 11.45
N ALA A 104 -9.65 -2.38 11.15
CA ALA A 104 -8.97 -3.16 10.13
C ALA A 104 -8.80 -4.64 10.49
N LEU A 105 -8.37 -4.90 11.73
CA LEU A 105 -7.98 -6.24 12.19
C LEU A 105 -9.13 -6.92 12.92
N PRO A 106 -9.31 -8.24 12.76
CA PRO A 106 -10.29 -9.01 13.52
C PRO A 106 -9.87 -9.08 14.99
N GLY A 107 -10.40 -8.16 15.79
CA GLY A 107 -10.30 -8.14 17.25
C GLY A 107 -11.70 -7.93 17.84
N ASP A 108 -12.25 -8.99 18.42
CA ASP A 108 -13.58 -9.15 19.00
C ASP A 108 -14.28 -7.87 19.50
N GLU A 109 -15.51 -7.67 19.06
CA GLU A 109 -16.70 -7.86 19.90
C GLU A 109 -17.90 -8.03 18.96
N GLY A 110 -18.68 -9.10 19.15
CA GLY A 110 -20.03 -9.17 18.57
C GLY A 110 -20.83 -7.91 18.93
N PRO A 111 -21.98 -7.68 18.28
CA PRO A 111 -22.75 -6.43 18.46
C PRO A 111 -22.95 -6.10 19.94
N GLY A 112 -22.39 -4.97 20.39
CA GLY A 112 -22.41 -4.55 21.79
C GLY A 112 -22.10 -3.06 21.97
N PRO A 113 -22.23 -2.52 23.20
CA PRO A 113 -22.04 -1.10 23.48
C PRO A 113 -20.66 -0.54 23.06
N GLN A 114 -19.60 -1.34 23.16
CA GLN A 114 -18.25 -0.94 22.77
C GLN A 114 -18.13 -0.76 21.25
N THR A 115 -18.80 -1.61 20.46
CA THR A 115 -18.87 -1.51 19.00
C THR A 115 -19.49 -0.18 18.58
N PHE A 116 -20.57 0.26 19.26
CA PHE A 116 -21.21 1.55 18.97
C PHE A 116 -20.30 2.73 19.31
N VAL A 117 -19.58 2.68 20.43
CA VAL A 117 -18.66 3.75 20.83
C VAL A 117 -17.52 3.88 19.82
N HIS A 118 -16.92 2.76 19.42
CA HIS A 118 -15.85 2.74 18.43
C HIS A 118 -16.35 3.24 17.07
N GLN A 119 -17.54 2.80 16.64
CA GLN A 119 -18.12 3.25 15.38
C GLN A 119 -18.37 4.77 15.36
N ARG A 120 -18.84 5.36 16.46
CA ARG A 120 -18.96 6.82 16.53
C ARG A 120 -17.62 7.54 16.47
N ARG A 121 -16.54 6.95 17.00
CA ARG A 121 -15.19 7.50 16.84
C ARG A 121 -14.74 7.47 15.39
N LEU A 122 -15.01 6.38 14.67
CA LEU A 122 -14.74 6.30 13.23
C LEU A 122 -15.54 7.33 12.42
N ASP A 123 -16.81 7.54 12.76
CA ASP A 123 -17.64 8.55 12.09
C ASP A 123 -17.08 9.97 12.32
N TRP A 124 -16.60 10.26 13.54
CA TRP A 124 -15.94 11.53 13.84
C TRP A 124 -14.59 11.66 13.14
N LEU A 125 -13.76 10.62 13.18
CA LEU A 125 -12.48 10.59 12.47
C LEU A 125 -12.69 10.87 10.97
N ALA A 126 -13.63 10.18 10.33
CA ALA A 126 -13.97 10.36 8.93
C ALA A 126 -14.44 11.79 8.60
N ALA A 127 -15.07 12.49 9.55
CA ALA A 127 -15.48 13.88 9.35
C ALA A 127 -14.30 14.88 9.34
N GLY A 128 -13.17 14.52 9.97
CA GLY A 128 -11.99 15.38 10.09
C GLY A 128 -10.79 14.94 9.24
N LEU A 129 -10.76 13.70 8.75
CA LEU A 129 -9.69 13.15 7.93
C LEU A 129 -9.70 13.76 6.52
N ASP A 130 -8.63 14.45 6.14
CA ASP A 130 -8.40 14.90 4.76
C ASP A 130 -7.55 13.89 4.00
N ILE A 131 -8.17 12.78 3.60
CA ILE A 131 -7.50 11.70 2.84
C ILE A 131 -6.84 12.20 1.55
N ARG A 132 -7.32 13.31 0.97
CA ARG A 132 -6.73 13.93 -0.23
C ARG A 132 -5.34 14.50 0.04
N ALA A 133 -5.09 14.99 1.26
CA ALA A 133 -3.78 15.46 1.67
C ALA A 133 -2.80 14.27 1.75
N LEU A 134 -3.20 13.16 2.39
CA LEU A 134 -2.38 11.96 2.47
C LEU A 134 -2.07 11.37 1.09
N HIS A 135 -3.07 11.33 0.22
CA HIS A 135 -2.89 10.94 -1.19
C HIS A 135 -1.94 11.84 -1.97
N ALA A 136 -1.87 13.14 -1.66
CA ALA A 136 -0.86 14.01 -2.28
C ALA A 136 0.56 13.54 -1.95
N GLY A 137 0.81 13.10 -0.71
CA GLY A 137 2.10 12.51 -0.31
C GLY A 137 2.41 11.20 -1.04
N ALA A 138 1.43 10.30 -1.13
CA ALA A 138 1.60 9.05 -1.88
C ALA A 138 1.92 9.30 -3.37
N VAL A 139 1.23 10.25 -4.00
CA VAL A 139 1.51 10.63 -5.39
C VAL A 139 2.88 11.28 -5.56
N ASP A 140 3.31 12.11 -4.61
CA ASP A 140 4.66 12.69 -4.61
C ASP A 140 5.74 11.58 -4.56
N LEU A 141 5.53 10.53 -3.77
CA LEU A 141 6.41 9.34 -3.76
C LEU A 141 6.40 8.60 -5.10
N CYS A 142 5.23 8.30 -5.67
CA CYS A 142 5.12 7.62 -6.98
C CYS A 142 5.80 8.43 -8.10
N LEU A 143 5.63 9.76 -8.12
CA LEU A 143 6.27 10.64 -9.11
C LEU A 143 7.79 10.65 -8.97
N VAL A 144 8.31 10.60 -7.75
CA VAL A 144 9.75 10.50 -7.53
C VAL A 144 10.27 9.13 -7.93
N PHE A 145 9.57 8.05 -7.57
CA PHE A 145 9.89 6.69 -8.03
C PHE A 145 9.98 6.63 -9.56
N ASP A 146 8.95 7.08 -10.28
CA ASP A 146 8.94 7.12 -11.76
C ASP A 146 10.15 7.89 -12.33
N ALA A 147 10.52 9.01 -11.71
CA ALA A 147 11.66 9.82 -12.14
C ALA A 147 13.05 9.24 -11.81
N VAL A 148 13.13 8.24 -10.92
CA VAL A 148 14.40 7.60 -10.53
C VAL A 148 14.45 6.11 -10.83
N ARG A 149 13.38 5.50 -11.35
CA ARG A 149 13.32 4.07 -11.66
C ARG A 149 14.49 3.62 -12.54
N ALA A 150 14.87 4.40 -13.54
CA ALA A 150 15.99 4.09 -14.43
C ALA A 150 17.37 4.14 -13.76
N ASP A 151 17.48 4.78 -12.59
CA ASP A 151 18.71 4.82 -11.80
C ASP A 151 18.86 3.57 -10.91
N LEU A 152 17.74 2.86 -10.65
CA LEU A 152 17.71 1.61 -9.90
C LEU A 152 18.03 0.45 -10.84
N GLN A 153 19.28 0.02 -10.85
CA GLN A 153 19.77 -1.05 -11.73
C GLN A 153 20.64 -2.02 -10.93
N PRO A 154 20.64 -3.32 -11.28
CA PRO A 154 21.52 -4.30 -10.65
C PRO A 154 22.99 -3.85 -10.67
N VAL A 155 23.67 -3.98 -9.53
CA VAL A 155 25.10 -3.67 -9.40
C VAL A 155 25.85 -4.92 -8.97
N ALA A 156 26.60 -5.50 -9.91
CA ALA A 156 27.29 -6.77 -9.71
C ALA A 156 28.15 -6.81 -8.45
N GLY A 157 27.83 -7.73 -7.53
CA GLY A 157 28.58 -7.96 -6.29
C GLY A 157 28.42 -6.83 -5.26
N PHE A 158 27.41 -5.97 -5.41
CA PHE A 158 27.09 -4.96 -4.40
C PHE A 158 26.74 -5.66 -3.08
N GLN A 159 27.24 -5.10 -1.98
CA GLN A 159 27.02 -5.66 -0.65
C GLN A 159 25.94 -4.86 0.05
N THR A 160 24.96 -5.54 0.62
CA THR A 160 23.83 -4.93 1.33
C THR A 160 24.29 -3.93 2.38
N ARG A 161 23.69 -2.73 2.34
CA ARG A 161 23.96 -1.63 3.28
C ARG A 161 22.68 -1.21 3.98
N ARG A 162 22.83 -0.83 5.24
CA ARG A 162 21.73 -0.42 6.11
C ARG A 162 22.08 0.83 6.90
N TRP A 163 21.10 1.73 7.01
CA TRP A 163 21.16 2.93 7.85
C TRP A 163 19.90 2.99 8.70
N ASP A 164 20.05 2.96 10.02
CA ASP A 164 18.90 3.08 10.92
C ASP A 164 18.48 4.55 11.04
N THR A 165 17.17 4.77 11.01
CA THR A 165 16.55 6.07 11.26
C THR A 165 15.44 5.95 12.30
N PRO A 166 15.02 7.05 12.94
CA PRO A 166 13.91 7.03 13.89
C PRO A 166 12.56 6.57 13.30
N LEU A 167 12.41 6.58 11.97
CA LEU A 167 11.18 6.23 11.26
C LEU A 167 11.19 4.81 10.66
N GLY A 168 12.28 4.07 10.84
CA GLY A 168 12.52 2.78 10.18
C GLY A 168 13.87 2.76 9.48
N ALA A 169 14.29 1.57 9.04
CA ALA A 169 15.58 1.42 8.38
C ALA A 169 15.54 1.87 6.92
N VAL A 170 16.67 2.38 6.45
CA VAL A 170 16.95 2.55 5.03
C VAL A 170 17.91 1.43 4.63
N ILE A 171 17.54 0.62 3.64
CA ILE A 171 18.28 -0.56 3.20
C ILE A 171 18.49 -0.45 1.69
N LEU A 172 19.71 -0.73 1.23
CA LEU A 172 20.06 -0.94 -0.16
C LEU A 172 20.69 -2.33 -0.24
N ALA A 173 19.95 -3.30 -0.75
CA ALA A 173 20.37 -4.69 -0.88
C ALA A 173 21.14 -4.95 -2.18
N GLY A 174 21.77 -6.12 -2.24
CA GLY A 174 22.68 -6.51 -3.32
C GLY A 174 21.96 -7.02 -4.56
N ASP A 175 22.69 -7.75 -5.40
CA ASP A 175 22.17 -8.43 -6.59
C ASP A 175 22.09 -9.96 -6.40
N GLY A 176 21.87 -10.42 -5.18
CA GLY A 176 21.80 -11.85 -4.89
C GLY A 176 20.88 -12.15 -3.71
N ASP A 177 20.48 -13.42 -3.62
CA ASP A 177 19.43 -13.90 -2.73
C ASP A 177 19.63 -13.50 -1.25
N ASP A 178 18.69 -12.72 -0.76
CA ASP A 178 18.59 -12.15 0.58
C ASP A 178 17.30 -12.65 1.27
N THR A 179 17.28 -12.50 2.60
CA THR A 179 16.07 -12.70 3.39
C THR A 179 15.84 -11.47 4.26
N HIS A 180 14.79 -10.72 3.93
CA HIS A 180 14.43 -9.47 4.59
C HIS A 180 13.50 -9.74 5.77
N LEU A 181 14.01 -9.50 6.97
CA LEU A 181 13.29 -9.72 8.23
C LEU A 181 13.24 -8.44 9.07
N GLY A 182 12.21 -8.35 9.92
CA GLY A 182 12.16 -7.39 11.02
C GLY A 182 11.01 -6.40 10.94
N ASP A 183 11.20 -5.24 11.58
CA ASP A 183 10.24 -4.14 11.53
C ASP A 183 10.14 -3.57 10.09
N PRO A 184 8.99 -2.98 9.71
CA PRO A 184 8.84 -2.36 8.40
C PRO A 184 9.95 -1.34 8.09
N PRO A 185 10.60 -1.40 6.92
CA PRO A 185 11.61 -0.42 6.54
C PRO A 185 10.97 0.93 6.22
N LEU A 186 11.72 2.02 6.41
CA LEU A 186 11.35 3.31 5.84
C LEU A 186 11.49 3.27 4.32
N LEU A 187 12.62 2.72 3.85
CA LEU A 187 12.94 2.50 2.44
C LEU A 187 13.83 1.26 2.33
N LEU A 188 13.42 0.27 1.56
CA LEU A 188 14.24 -0.85 1.10
C LEU A 188 14.27 -0.80 -0.42
N VAL A 189 15.47 -0.77 -0.99
CA VAL A 189 15.68 -0.99 -2.42
C VAL A 189 16.55 -2.24 -2.55
N ASP A 190 16.00 -3.27 -3.17
CA ASP A 190 16.73 -4.46 -3.55
C ASP A 190 17.13 -4.35 -5.03
N LEU A 191 18.36 -4.72 -5.35
CA LEU A 191 18.89 -4.60 -6.71
C LEU A 191 18.77 -5.91 -7.48
N GLY A 192 18.34 -6.97 -6.80
CA GLY A 192 17.79 -8.19 -7.35
C GLY A 192 18.29 -9.44 -6.65
N GLY A 193 17.78 -10.59 -7.06
CA GLY A 193 18.02 -11.84 -6.34
C GLY A 193 16.83 -12.77 -6.54
N ALA A 194 16.78 -13.89 -5.85
CA ALA A 194 15.53 -14.60 -5.60
C ALA A 194 15.25 -14.51 -4.10
N ASP A 195 14.55 -13.46 -3.73
CA ASP A 195 14.53 -12.93 -2.37
C ASP A 195 13.32 -13.40 -1.58
N THR A 196 13.44 -13.35 -0.25
CA THR A 196 12.32 -13.60 0.65
C THR A 196 12.06 -12.42 1.56
N TYR A 197 10.85 -11.86 1.48
CA TYR A 197 10.42 -10.72 2.28
C TYR A 197 9.42 -11.15 3.34
N GLN A 198 9.72 -10.89 4.62
CA GLN A 198 8.75 -11.05 5.71
C GLN A 198 8.17 -9.69 6.13
N GLY A 199 6.90 -9.45 5.78
CA GLY A 199 6.15 -8.23 6.05
C GLY A 199 6.11 -7.27 4.85
N GLY A 200 7.23 -7.10 4.15
CA GLY A 200 7.37 -6.14 3.05
C GLY A 200 7.11 -4.70 3.50
N ALA A 201 6.63 -3.85 2.58
CA ALA A 201 6.22 -2.49 2.91
C ALA A 201 4.97 -2.49 3.79
N ALA A 202 5.00 -1.81 4.93
CA ALA A 202 3.86 -1.77 5.85
C ALA A 202 3.81 -0.48 6.67
N ALA A 203 2.70 0.26 6.57
CA ALA A 203 2.44 1.48 7.34
C ALA A 203 1.23 1.31 8.26
N LEU A 204 1.30 0.35 9.18
CA LEU A 204 0.16 -0.12 9.98
C LEU A 204 0.06 0.51 11.37
N GLU A 205 1.08 1.28 11.77
CA GLU A 205 1.22 1.86 13.11
C GLU A 205 1.83 3.26 13.01
N ASP A 206 1.55 4.13 13.99
CA ASP A 206 2.02 5.52 13.97
C ASP A 206 3.56 5.64 14.01
N ARG A 207 4.25 4.62 14.52
CA ARG A 207 5.72 4.53 14.52
C ARG A 207 6.29 4.35 13.12
N PHE A 208 5.56 3.73 12.20
CA PHE A 208 5.96 3.46 10.82
C PHE A 208 4.96 4.13 9.87
N PRO A 209 4.96 5.47 9.79
CA PRO A 209 3.93 6.22 9.07
C PRO A 209 4.07 6.14 7.54
N VAL A 210 5.27 5.81 7.06
CA VAL A 210 5.63 5.61 5.66
C VAL A 210 6.56 4.41 5.56
N SER A 211 6.31 3.52 4.59
CA SER A 211 7.17 2.36 4.31
C SER A 211 7.22 2.11 2.81
N ILE A 212 8.41 1.93 2.26
CA ILE A 212 8.65 1.74 0.83
C ILE A 212 9.56 0.54 0.65
N VAL A 213 9.15 -0.41 -0.18
CA VAL A 213 9.97 -1.55 -0.62
C VAL A 213 9.93 -1.54 -2.13
N ILE A 214 11.11 -1.57 -2.76
CA ILE A 214 11.29 -1.65 -4.20
C ILE A 214 12.23 -2.83 -4.46
N ASP A 215 11.73 -3.86 -5.12
CA ASP A 215 12.56 -4.88 -5.77
C ASP A 215 12.76 -4.50 -7.24
N VAL A 216 13.94 -4.79 -7.79
CA VAL A 216 14.30 -4.42 -9.16
C VAL A 216 14.22 -5.60 -10.13
N ALA A 217 14.47 -6.82 -9.66
CA ALA A 217 14.49 -8.01 -10.47
C ALA A 217 14.64 -9.24 -9.59
N GLY A 218 13.79 -10.23 -9.79
CA GLY A 218 13.99 -11.49 -9.10
C GLY A 218 13.00 -12.55 -9.48
N ALA A 219 12.82 -13.51 -8.60
CA ALA A 219 11.66 -14.39 -8.59
C ALA A 219 11.44 -14.70 -7.12
N ASP A 220 10.59 -13.88 -6.52
CA ASP A 220 10.63 -13.54 -5.12
C ASP A 220 9.44 -14.10 -4.36
N THR A 221 9.61 -14.20 -3.05
CA THR A 221 8.57 -14.65 -2.13
C THR A 221 8.29 -13.59 -1.08
N TYR A 222 7.10 -13.03 -1.14
CA TYR A 222 6.58 -12.01 -0.24
C TYR A 222 5.58 -12.61 0.75
N GLN A 223 5.93 -12.67 2.03
CA GLN A 223 5.10 -13.28 3.06
C GLN A 223 4.76 -12.30 4.18
N ALA A 224 3.49 -12.16 4.54
CA ALA A 224 3.07 -11.30 5.64
C ALA A 224 1.84 -11.82 6.40
N THR A 225 1.69 -11.48 7.67
CA THR A 225 0.34 -11.52 8.28
C THR A 225 -0.47 -10.32 7.78
N SER A 226 0.10 -9.13 7.92
CA SER A 226 -0.37 -7.85 7.36
C SER A 226 0.83 -7.11 6.81
N GLY A 227 0.70 -6.45 5.66
CA GLY A 227 1.84 -5.81 4.99
C GLY A 227 1.72 -5.83 3.47
N LEU A 228 2.84 -5.97 2.76
CA LEU A 228 2.88 -6.01 1.29
C LEU A 228 2.17 -4.80 0.66
N GLY A 229 2.59 -3.60 1.05
CA GLY A 229 2.03 -2.34 0.57
C GLY A 229 0.78 -1.88 1.33
N ALA A 230 0.44 -2.50 2.47
CA ALA A 230 -0.73 -2.11 3.25
C ALA A 230 -0.48 -0.94 4.20
N ALA A 231 -1.48 -0.06 4.34
CA ALA A 231 -1.40 1.15 5.16
C ALA A 231 -2.67 1.40 6.00
N ILE A 232 -2.47 1.71 7.28
CA ILE A 232 -3.49 2.17 8.22
C ILE A 232 -3.10 3.56 8.71
N GLY A 233 -3.75 4.60 8.18
CA GLY A 233 -3.43 5.99 8.54
C GLY A 233 -2.03 6.47 8.12
N GLY A 234 -1.38 5.76 7.20
CA GLY A 234 -0.04 6.07 6.65
C GLY A 234 0.01 5.87 5.13
N VAL A 235 1.22 5.76 4.59
CA VAL A 235 1.45 5.44 3.16
C VAL A 235 2.42 4.26 3.05
N ALA A 236 2.04 3.20 2.33
CA ALA A 236 2.92 2.07 2.07
C ALA A 236 2.98 1.75 0.57
N LEU A 237 4.18 1.60 0.03
CA LEU A 237 4.41 1.25 -1.38
C LEU A 237 5.26 -0.02 -1.43
N GLN A 238 4.67 -1.12 -1.90
CA GLN A 238 5.36 -2.33 -2.32
C GLN A 238 5.48 -2.27 -3.84
N ILE A 239 6.70 -2.32 -4.37
CA ILE A 239 6.98 -2.21 -5.79
C ILE A 239 7.90 -3.37 -6.17
N ASP A 240 7.45 -4.19 -7.10
CA ASP A 240 8.26 -5.18 -7.81
C ASP A 240 8.34 -4.77 -9.29
N LEU A 241 9.48 -5.00 -9.93
CA LEU A 241 9.72 -4.55 -11.31
C LEU A 241 9.92 -5.67 -12.31
N ALA A 242 10.15 -6.90 -11.87
CA ALA A 242 10.30 -8.06 -12.71
C ALA A 242 10.44 -9.32 -11.86
N GLY A 243 9.67 -10.34 -12.17
CA GLY A 243 9.91 -11.67 -11.65
C GLY A 243 8.82 -12.64 -12.05
N ASP A 244 8.77 -13.79 -11.41
CA ASP A 244 7.59 -14.65 -11.38
C ASP A 244 7.37 -14.90 -9.88
N ASP A 245 6.49 -14.10 -9.27
CA ASP A 245 6.52 -13.81 -7.84
C ASP A 245 5.35 -14.42 -7.07
N ILE A 246 5.60 -14.65 -5.77
CA ILE A 246 4.63 -15.22 -4.85
C ILE A 246 4.34 -14.22 -3.73
N TYR A 247 3.09 -13.74 -3.68
CA TYR A 247 2.59 -12.86 -2.63
C TYR A 247 1.60 -13.60 -1.73
N GLU A 248 2.00 -13.89 -0.50
CA GLU A 248 1.20 -14.61 0.49
C GLU A 248 0.94 -13.74 1.73
N ALA A 249 -0.32 -13.48 2.02
CA ALA A 249 -0.71 -12.77 3.23
C ALA A 249 -1.99 -13.29 3.91
N THR A 250 -2.28 -12.81 5.12
CA THR A 250 -3.55 -13.12 5.79
C THR A 250 -4.52 -11.95 5.75
N ASP A 251 -4.30 -10.86 6.46
CA ASP A 251 -5.29 -9.78 6.57
C ASP A 251 -4.63 -8.41 6.42
N VAL A 252 -5.33 -7.43 5.85
CA VAL A 252 -4.81 -6.05 5.68
C VAL A 252 -3.47 -6.08 4.93
N ALA A 253 -3.54 -6.49 3.67
CA ALA A 253 -2.36 -6.79 2.87
C ALA A 253 -2.48 -6.37 1.41
N GLN A 254 -1.41 -6.52 0.62
CA GLN A 254 -1.44 -6.45 -0.84
C GLN A 254 -2.10 -5.15 -1.34
N GLY A 255 -1.50 -4.02 -0.96
CA GLY A 255 -1.99 -2.71 -1.33
C GLY A 255 -3.25 -2.22 -0.62
N CYS A 256 -3.64 -2.80 0.52
CA CYS A 256 -4.82 -2.33 1.27
C CYS A 256 -4.61 -0.95 1.92
N GLY A 257 -5.59 -0.05 1.80
CA GLY A 257 -5.57 1.28 2.43
C GLY A 257 -6.75 1.56 3.35
N ILE A 258 -6.49 1.71 4.65
CA ILE A 258 -7.52 2.00 5.68
C ILE A 258 -7.23 3.33 6.36
N GLY A 259 -8.00 4.37 6.02
CA GLY A 259 -7.67 5.75 6.40
C GLY A 259 -6.26 6.19 5.93
N GLY A 260 -5.68 5.43 5.01
CA GLY A 260 -4.31 5.47 4.53
C GLY A 260 -4.27 5.25 3.02
N VAL A 261 -3.05 5.22 2.46
CA VAL A 261 -2.82 4.87 1.06
C VAL A 261 -1.91 3.65 0.99
N GLY A 262 -2.45 2.52 0.54
CA GLY A 262 -1.69 1.32 0.26
C GLY A 262 -1.54 1.10 -1.24
N LEU A 263 -0.33 0.70 -1.66
CA LEU A 263 -0.03 0.33 -3.04
C LEU A 263 0.81 -0.94 -3.05
N LEU A 264 0.38 -1.92 -3.83
CA LEU A 264 1.22 -2.96 -4.40
C LEU A 264 1.26 -2.72 -5.92
N TYR A 265 2.45 -2.56 -6.48
CA TYR A 265 2.68 -2.48 -7.91
C TYR A 265 3.66 -3.59 -8.30
N ASP A 266 3.18 -4.54 -9.10
CA ASP A 266 4.01 -5.48 -9.83
C ASP A 266 4.04 -5.04 -11.30
N ALA A 267 5.22 -5.09 -11.93
CA ALA A 267 5.38 -4.59 -13.28
C ALA A 267 5.30 -5.68 -14.35
N ALA A 268 5.66 -6.92 -14.02
CA ALA A 268 5.75 -8.02 -14.98
C ALA A 268 6.06 -9.34 -14.28
N GLY A 269 5.36 -10.40 -14.68
CA GLY A 269 5.63 -11.76 -14.23
C GLY A 269 4.43 -12.66 -14.45
N ASP A 270 4.57 -13.97 -14.30
CA ASP A 270 3.40 -14.84 -14.07
C ASP A 270 3.24 -15.03 -12.54
N ASP A 271 2.40 -14.22 -11.93
CA ASP A 271 2.40 -13.99 -10.48
C ASP A 271 1.26 -14.67 -9.73
N ARG A 272 1.48 -14.87 -8.43
CA ARG A 272 0.50 -15.48 -7.52
C ARG A 272 0.24 -14.64 -6.28
N TYR A 273 -1.00 -14.15 -6.17
CA TYR A 273 -1.48 -13.37 -5.05
C TYR A 273 -2.47 -14.17 -4.20
N THR A 274 -2.10 -14.49 -2.95
CA THR A 274 -2.97 -15.16 -1.99
C THR A 274 -3.15 -14.32 -0.73
N ALA A 275 -4.40 -14.02 -0.36
CA ALA A 275 -4.72 -13.28 0.85
C ALA A 275 -6.02 -13.77 1.53
N GLY A 276 -6.26 -13.31 2.75
CA GLY A 276 -7.51 -13.51 3.50
C GLY A 276 -8.47 -12.33 3.32
N VAL A 277 -8.42 -11.36 4.25
CA VAL A 277 -9.41 -10.27 4.35
C VAL A 277 -8.78 -8.88 4.21
N HIS A 278 -9.48 -7.94 3.57
CA HIS A 278 -8.96 -6.57 3.36
C HIS A 278 -7.63 -6.62 2.61
N ALA A 279 -7.65 -7.11 1.38
CA ALA A 279 -6.44 -7.31 0.59
C ALA A 279 -6.64 -6.97 -0.89
N GLN A 280 -5.59 -7.09 -1.69
CA GLN A 280 -5.66 -6.98 -3.15
C GLN A 280 -6.34 -5.67 -3.58
N GLY A 281 -5.78 -4.56 -3.11
CA GLY A 281 -6.27 -3.22 -3.42
C GLY A 281 -7.57 -2.83 -2.71
N ALA A 282 -7.90 -3.40 -1.56
CA ALA A 282 -9.07 -2.99 -0.78
C ALA A 282 -8.88 -1.62 -0.10
N GLY A 283 -9.87 -0.73 -0.18
CA GLY A 283 -9.83 0.60 0.42
C GLY A 283 -11.01 0.91 1.34
N ALA A 284 -10.76 1.49 2.52
CA ALA A 284 -11.79 1.95 3.46
C ALA A 284 -11.36 3.26 4.12
N TYR A 285 -12.14 4.34 4.04
CA TYR A 285 -11.73 5.69 4.45
C TYR A 285 -10.43 6.19 3.80
N GLY A 286 -9.92 5.46 2.80
CA GLY A 286 -8.57 5.48 2.27
C GLY A 286 -8.53 4.87 0.88
N TYR A 287 -7.33 4.78 0.32
CA TYR A 287 -7.12 4.26 -1.02
C TYR A 287 -6.29 2.98 -0.96
N GLY A 288 -6.85 1.88 -1.45
CA GLY A 288 -6.12 0.64 -1.68
C GLY A 288 -5.93 0.39 -3.17
N LEU A 289 -4.73 0.02 -3.56
CA LEU A 289 -4.34 -0.17 -4.95
C LEU A 289 -3.49 -1.44 -5.08
N LEU A 290 -3.94 -2.39 -5.89
CA LEU A 290 -3.09 -3.44 -6.45
C LEU A 290 -3.04 -3.19 -7.96
N ILE A 291 -1.84 -3.07 -8.51
CA ILE A 291 -1.61 -2.87 -9.94
C ILE A 291 -0.63 -3.95 -10.38
N ASP A 292 -1.08 -4.82 -11.28
CA ASP A 292 -0.25 -5.76 -12.01
C ASP A 292 -0.05 -5.25 -13.44
N GLY A 293 1.17 -5.32 -13.94
CA GLY A 293 1.57 -4.73 -15.21
C GLY A 293 1.40 -5.65 -16.42
N ALA A 294 1.60 -6.95 -16.23
CA ALA A 294 1.63 -7.94 -17.30
C ALA A 294 1.86 -9.33 -16.72
N GLY A 295 1.15 -10.34 -17.23
CA GLY A 295 1.36 -11.70 -16.75
C GLY A 295 0.28 -12.65 -17.20
N SER A 296 0.26 -13.83 -16.61
CA SER A 296 -0.91 -14.69 -16.50
C SER A 296 -1.08 -15.08 -15.03
N ASP A 297 -1.94 -14.33 -14.35
CA ASP A 297 -1.85 -14.15 -12.91
C ASP A 297 -2.96 -14.86 -12.15
N THR A 298 -2.69 -15.14 -10.88
CA THR A 298 -3.66 -15.80 -10.00
C THR A 298 -3.92 -14.99 -8.73
N TYR A 299 -5.16 -14.53 -8.57
CA TYR A 299 -5.64 -13.77 -7.43
C TYR A 299 -6.62 -14.60 -6.60
N VAL A 300 -6.21 -14.95 -5.38
CA VAL A 300 -7.04 -15.70 -4.43
C VAL A 300 -7.21 -14.88 -3.15
N ALA A 301 -8.46 -14.60 -2.78
CA ALA A 301 -8.79 -13.93 -1.54
C ALA A 301 -10.02 -14.54 -0.84
N ASN A 302 -10.17 -14.34 0.47
CA ASN A 302 -11.39 -14.75 1.18
C ASN A 302 -12.53 -13.75 0.92
N LYS A 303 -12.34 -12.49 1.34
CA LYS A 303 -13.39 -11.47 1.34
C LYS A 303 -12.82 -10.06 1.45
N ARG A 304 -13.59 -9.06 1.05
CA ARG A 304 -13.21 -7.64 1.11
C ARG A 304 -11.89 -7.39 0.39
N ALA A 305 -11.81 -7.87 -0.84
CA ALA A 305 -10.57 -7.90 -1.61
C ALA A 305 -10.83 -7.64 -3.10
N GLN A 306 -9.78 -7.66 -3.93
CA GLN A 306 -9.87 -7.56 -5.39
C GLN A 306 -10.59 -6.27 -5.80
N GLY A 307 -10.01 -5.13 -5.42
CA GLY A 307 -10.57 -3.81 -5.72
C GLY A 307 -11.83 -3.48 -4.91
N PHE A 308 -11.93 -3.97 -3.67
CA PHE A 308 -13.08 -3.68 -2.81
C PHE A 308 -13.03 -2.24 -2.25
N GLY A 309 -14.10 -1.48 -2.47
CA GLY A 309 -14.28 -0.13 -1.93
C GLY A 309 -15.29 -0.08 -0.80
N TYR A 310 -14.82 0.03 0.44
CA TYR A 310 -15.70 0.25 1.59
C TYR A 310 -15.95 1.73 1.88
N THR A 311 -16.79 2.02 2.88
CA THR A 311 -17.16 3.35 3.38
C THR A 311 -16.10 4.42 3.13
N LEU A 312 -16.45 5.44 2.32
CA LEU A 312 -15.62 6.62 2.00
C LEU A 312 -14.21 6.32 1.48
N GLY A 313 -13.93 5.07 1.08
CA GLY A 313 -12.67 4.66 0.48
C GLY A 313 -12.82 4.36 -1.01
N ALA A 314 -11.69 4.11 -1.65
CA ALA A 314 -11.65 3.51 -2.98
C ALA A 314 -10.67 2.34 -3.00
N GLY A 315 -11.11 1.23 -3.59
CA GLY A 315 -10.27 0.08 -3.86
C GLY A 315 -10.14 -0.14 -5.37
N LEU A 316 -8.92 -0.43 -5.82
CA LEU A 316 -8.60 -0.78 -7.19
C LEU A 316 -7.76 -2.05 -7.22
N LEU A 317 -8.19 -3.03 -8.00
CA LEU A 317 -7.31 -4.03 -8.59
C LEU A 317 -7.27 -3.70 -10.08
N LEU A 318 -6.08 -3.42 -10.61
CA LEU A 318 -5.82 -3.25 -12.03
C LEU A 318 -4.84 -4.33 -12.45
N ASP A 319 -5.33 -5.30 -13.20
CA ASP A 319 -4.50 -6.13 -14.05
C ASP A 319 -4.42 -5.46 -15.42
N ALA A 320 -3.26 -4.91 -15.76
CA ALA A 320 -3.06 -4.19 -17.01
C ALA A 320 -2.65 -5.11 -18.17
N GLY A 321 -2.40 -6.39 -17.88
CA GLY A 321 -1.94 -7.39 -18.82
C GLY A 321 -2.98 -7.75 -19.87
N THR A 322 -2.58 -8.67 -20.76
CA THR A 322 -3.52 -9.33 -21.69
C THR A 322 -3.43 -10.84 -21.48
N GLY A 323 -3.30 -11.22 -20.21
CA GLY A 323 -2.90 -12.52 -19.72
C GLY A 323 -3.94 -13.60 -19.89
N THR A 324 -3.84 -14.64 -19.09
CA THR A 324 -4.99 -15.51 -18.84
C THR A 324 -5.09 -15.66 -17.35
N ASP A 325 -6.02 -14.91 -16.78
CA ASP A 325 -5.99 -14.55 -15.38
C ASP A 325 -7.11 -15.24 -14.61
N SER A 326 -6.87 -15.45 -13.31
CA SER A 326 -7.86 -16.09 -12.45
C SER A 326 -8.10 -15.33 -11.16
N TYR A 327 -9.37 -15.00 -10.92
CA TYR A 327 -9.83 -14.24 -9.77
C TYR A 327 -10.79 -15.09 -8.95
N THR A 328 -10.34 -15.54 -7.78
CA THR A 328 -11.14 -16.33 -6.83
C THR A 328 -11.35 -15.57 -5.53
N ALA A 329 -12.62 -15.32 -5.17
CA ALA A 329 -12.99 -14.66 -3.91
C ALA A 329 -14.03 -15.47 -3.12
N GLY A 330 -13.64 -15.99 -1.95
CA GLY A 330 -14.49 -16.80 -1.09
C GLY A 330 -13.71 -17.96 -0.48
N PRO A 331 -14.38 -18.90 0.20
CA PRO A 331 -13.72 -20.12 0.65
C PRO A 331 -13.14 -20.87 -0.55
N ALA A 332 -11.80 -20.95 -0.64
CA ALA A 332 -11.16 -21.73 -1.69
C ALA A 332 -11.59 -23.21 -1.55
N PRO A 333 -11.98 -23.88 -2.65
CA PRO A 333 -12.50 -25.24 -2.59
C PRO A 333 -11.50 -26.27 -2.02
N ASP A 334 -10.18 -26.00 -2.11
CA ASP A 334 -9.12 -26.97 -1.81
C ASP A 334 -8.04 -26.48 -0.80
N SER A 335 -8.22 -25.34 -0.11
CA SER A 335 -7.22 -24.88 0.89
C SER A 335 -7.57 -25.33 2.32
N ASP A 336 -6.63 -26.01 2.98
CA ASP A 336 -6.66 -26.28 4.43
C ASP A 336 -6.28 -25.05 5.28
N ALA A 337 -5.88 -23.95 4.63
CA ALA A 337 -5.54 -22.69 5.28
C ALA A 337 -6.79 -21.79 5.46
N VAL A 338 -7.06 -21.38 6.71
CA VAL A 338 -7.66 -20.09 7.19
C VAL A 338 -8.88 -19.50 6.41
N LEU A 339 -9.59 -20.25 5.58
CA LEU A 339 -10.75 -19.78 4.85
C LEU A 339 -12.01 -20.46 5.40
N SER A 340 -12.89 -19.68 6.03
CA SER A 340 -14.15 -20.20 6.60
C SER A 340 -15.00 -20.80 5.48
N ARG A 341 -15.23 -22.12 5.53
CA ARG A 341 -16.04 -22.94 4.61
C ARG A 341 -17.55 -22.64 4.66
N ASP A 342 -17.95 -21.40 4.90
CA ASP A 342 -19.35 -20.99 4.90
C ASP A 342 -19.75 -20.58 3.45
N PRO A 343 -20.50 -21.40 2.72
CA PRO A 343 -20.94 -21.09 1.36
C PRO A 343 -21.91 -19.90 1.30
N ASP A 344 -22.50 -19.50 2.44
CA ASP A 344 -23.34 -18.30 2.55
C ASP A 344 -22.51 -17.05 2.91
N ALA A 345 -21.19 -17.17 3.07
CA ALA A 345 -20.33 -16.03 3.36
C ALA A 345 -20.27 -15.06 2.18
N VAL A 346 -20.47 -13.79 2.49
CA VAL A 346 -20.43 -12.69 1.53
C VAL A 346 -18.98 -12.33 1.20
N ALA A 347 -18.59 -12.44 -0.08
CA ALA A 347 -17.22 -12.16 -0.52
C ALA A 347 -16.90 -10.66 -0.45
N LEU A 348 -17.79 -9.76 -0.90
CA LEU A 348 -17.47 -8.32 -0.97
C LEU A 348 -16.17 -8.08 -1.75
N ALA A 349 -16.07 -8.63 -2.95
CA ALA A 349 -14.86 -8.60 -3.75
C ALA A 349 -15.15 -8.30 -5.22
N GLN A 350 -14.12 -8.34 -6.06
CA GLN A 350 -14.21 -8.16 -7.52
C GLN A 350 -14.89 -6.85 -7.88
N GLY A 351 -14.31 -5.77 -7.39
CA GLY A 351 -14.78 -4.41 -7.66
C GLY A 351 -16.05 -4.03 -6.91
N CYS A 352 -16.41 -4.70 -5.82
CA CYS A 352 -17.58 -4.35 -5.01
C CYS A 352 -17.38 -3.00 -4.27
N GLY A 353 -18.36 -2.10 -4.37
CA GLY A 353 -18.46 -0.88 -3.57
C GLY A 353 -19.54 -1.02 -2.49
N PHE A 354 -19.20 -0.79 -1.22
CA PHE A 354 -20.10 -1.10 -0.10
C PHE A 354 -20.08 -0.04 1.00
N GLY A 355 -21.28 0.36 1.45
CA GLY A 355 -21.48 1.27 2.58
C GLY A 355 -22.00 0.60 3.84
N ARG A 356 -21.72 1.21 4.99
CA ARG A 356 -22.22 0.72 6.28
C ARG A 356 -23.68 1.12 6.46
N ARG A 357 -24.54 0.13 6.75
CA ARG A 357 -25.92 0.36 7.20
C ARG A 357 -26.00 0.27 8.71
N GLY A 358 -26.28 1.41 9.35
CA GLY A 358 -26.47 1.49 10.79
C GLY A 358 -27.93 1.48 11.25
N ASP A 359 -28.89 1.41 10.33
CA ASP A 359 -30.32 1.51 10.63
C ASP A 359 -30.84 0.43 11.60
N GLY A 360 -30.24 -0.76 11.55
CA GLY A 360 -30.52 -1.87 12.49
C GLY A 360 -29.63 -1.90 13.73
N THR A 361 -28.67 -0.97 13.87
CA THR A 361 -27.65 -1.00 14.93
C THR A 361 -27.64 0.29 15.76
N ASP A 362 -26.98 1.35 15.30
CA ASP A 362 -26.83 2.62 16.05
C ASP A 362 -27.54 3.83 15.40
N GLY A 363 -28.18 3.64 14.25
CA GLY A 363 -28.85 4.67 13.46
C GLY A 363 -27.93 5.49 12.55
N HIS A 364 -26.62 5.26 12.57
CA HIS A 364 -25.64 5.99 11.76
C HIS A 364 -25.26 5.15 10.54
N SER A 365 -25.75 5.52 9.35
CA SER A 365 -25.30 4.92 8.09
C SER A 365 -24.29 5.81 7.39
N THR A 366 -23.30 5.22 6.73
CA THR A 366 -22.28 5.94 5.97
C THR A 366 -22.30 5.48 4.52
N ALA A 367 -22.08 6.42 3.60
CA ALA A 367 -22.04 6.11 2.17
C ALA A 367 -20.88 5.16 1.86
N GLY A 368 -21.12 4.23 0.93
CA GLY A 368 -20.11 3.30 0.46
C GLY A 368 -18.99 3.94 -0.33
N GLY A 369 -17.99 3.12 -0.62
CA GLY A 369 -16.83 3.48 -1.42
C GLY A 369 -17.00 3.15 -2.90
N LEU A 370 -15.90 3.38 -3.63
CA LEU A 370 -15.72 2.95 -5.00
C LEU A 370 -14.90 1.65 -5.01
N GLY A 371 -15.49 0.56 -5.47
CA GLY A 371 -14.74 -0.65 -5.81
C GLY A 371 -14.55 -0.75 -7.32
N TRP A 372 -13.35 -1.15 -7.75
CA TRP A 372 -13.04 -1.36 -9.15
C TRP A 372 -12.05 -2.51 -9.34
N LEU A 373 -12.48 -3.53 -10.08
CA LEU A 373 -11.58 -4.50 -10.71
C LEU A 373 -11.49 -4.16 -12.20
N VAL A 374 -10.27 -4.01 -12.71
CA VAL A 374 -9.97 -3.84 -14.12
C VAL A 374 -9.06 -4.97 -14.56
N ASP A 375 -9.42 -5.59 -15.66
CA ASP A 375 -8.63 -6.59 -16.38
C ASP A 375 -8.40 -6.09 -17.82
N GLY A 376 -7.15 -6.15 -18.28
CA GLY A 376 -6.70 -5.64 -19.58
C GLY A 376 -7.04 -6.54 -20.77
N GLY A 377 -7.63 -7.71 -20.51
CA GLY A 377 -8.14 -8.70 -21.46
C GLY A 377 -7.41 -10.04 -21.32
N GLY A 378 -7.88 -11.06 -22.02
CA GLY A 378 -7.33 -12.41 -21.81
C GLY A 378 -8.32 -13.50 -22.15
N ASN A 379 -8.30 -14.61 -21.41
CA ASN A 379 -9.43 -15.54 -21.41
C ASN A 379 -9.69 -15.95 -19.96
N ASP A 380 -10.39 -15.10 -19.24
CA ASP A 380 -10.19 -15.01 -17.80
C ASP A 380 -11.27 -15.74 -17.02
N SER A 381 -11.01 -15.99 -15.75
CA SER A 381 -11.94 -16.70 -14.88
C SER A 381 -12.21 -15.95 -13.58
N TYR A 382 -13.49 -15.68 -13.33
CA TYR A 382 -13.95 -14.96 -12.16
C TYR A 382 -14.88 -15.86 -11.35
N THR A 383 -14.45 -16.27 -10.17
CA THR A 383 -15.24 -17.09 -9.25
C THR A 383 -15.37 -16.36 -7.92
N ALA A 384 -16.59 -16.04 -7.50
CA ALA A 384 -16.81 -15.46 -6.19
C ALA A 384 -18.05 -15.99 -5.49
N SER A 385 -18.13 -15.85 -4.17
CA SER A 385 -19.40 -16.00 -3.44
C SER A 385 -20.25 -14.72 -3.50
N SER A 386 -21.38 -14.69 -2.79
CA SER A 386 -22.39 -13.62 -2.91
C SER A 386 -21.88 -12.18 -2.62
N LEU A 387 -22.55 -11.19 -3.24
CA LEU A 387 -22.18 -9.75 -3.25
C LEU A 387 -20.72 -9.48 -3.66
N ALA A 388 -20.34 -9.98 -4.83
CA ALA A 388 -19.05 -9.75 -5.46
C ALA A 388 -19.20 -8.93 -6.75
N GLN A 389 -18.50 -9.31 -7.83
CA GLN A 389 -18.62 -8.86 -9.23
C GLN A 389 -19.38 -7.55 -9.46
N GLY A 390 -18.67 -6.42 -9.30
CA GLY A 390 -19.17 -5.08 -9.64
C GLY A 390 -20.38 -4.60 -8.83
N VAL A 391 -20.67 -5.20 -7.67
CA VAL A 391 -21.82 -4.80 -6.84
C VAL A 391 -21.62 -3.41 -6.24
N GLY A 392 -22.65 -2.56 -6.34
CA GLY A 392 -22.79 -1.35 -5.54
C GLY A 392 -23.86 -1.53 -4.46
N TYR A 393 -23.51 -1.32 -3.19
CA TYR A 393 -24.44 -1.41 -2.07
C TYR A 393 -24.30 -0.23 -1.09
N ALA A 394 -25.44 0.23 -0.55
CA ALA A 394 -25.51 1.33 0.41
C ALA A 394 -24.72 2.59 -0.02
N PHE A 395 -25.08 3.14 -1.18
CA PHE A 395 -24.40 4.28 -1.83
C PHE A 395 -22.96 4.01 -2.29
N GLY A 396 -22.49 2.76 -2.24
CA GLY A 396 -21.26 2.34 -2.90
C GLY A 396 -21.43 2.19 -4.42
N LEU A 397 -20.33 2.35 -5.13
CA LEU A 397 -20.22 2.13 -6.58
C LEU A 397 -19.26 0.98 -6.81
N GLY A 398 -19.68 -0.04 -7.57
CA GLY A 398 -18.85 -1.16 -7.93
C GLY A 398 -18.70 -1.30 -9.44
N PHE A 399 -17.51 -1.72 -9.88
CA PHE A 399 -17.16 -1.92 -11.28
C PHE A 399 -16.29 -3.17 -11.43
N LEU A 400 -16.69 -4.06 -12.33
CA LEU A 400 -15.81 -5.08 -12.91
C LEU A 400 -15.71 -4.74 -14.40
N THR A 401 -14.52 -4.40 -14.85
CA THR A 401 -14.22 -4.08 -16.24
C THR A 401 -13.24 -5.10 -16.77
N ASP A 402 -13.63 -5.79 -17.83
CA ASP A 402 -12.79 -6.72 -18.58
C ASP A 402 -12.72 -6.18 -20.01
N ALA A 403 -11.51 -5.94 -20.52
CA ALA A 403 -11.31 -5.29 -21.81
C ALA A 403 -11.53 -6.25 -23.00
N GLY A 404 -11.62 -7.57 -22.76
CA GLY A 404 -12.12 -8.55 -23.71
C GLY A 404 -11.38 -9.87 -23.67
N GLY A 405 -12.06 -10.92 -24.07
CA GLY A 405 -11.55 -12.28 -23.99
C GLY A 405 -12.64 -13.31 -24.25
N ASN A 406 -12.38 -14.56 -23.91
CA ASN A 406 -13.42 -15.59 -23.78
C ASN A 406 -13.58 -15.99 -22.32
N ASP A 407 -14.25 -15.13 -21.56
CA ASP A 407 -14.16 -15.15 -20.10
C ASP A 407 -15.30 -15.93 -19.45
N THR A 408 -15.06 -16.38 -18.21
CA THR A 408 -16.03 -17.15 -17.44
C THR A 408 -16.30 -16.51 -16.08
N TYR A 409 -17.59 -16.38 -15.73
CA TYR A 409 -18.04 -15.76 -14.49
C TYR A 409 -18.92 -16.74 -13.69
N ARG A 410 -18.59 -16.98 -12.42
CA ARG A 410 -19.31 -17.84 -11.48
C ARG A 410 -19.54 -17.10 -10.15
N GLY A 411 -20.77 -17.13 -9.65
CA GLY A 411 -21.24 -16.39 -8.47
C GLY A 411 -22.15 -17.20 -7.55
#